data_AF-A0A9D1TZB7-F1
#
_entry.id   AF-A0A9D1TZB7-F1
#
_cell.length_a   1.000
_cell.length_b   1.000
_cell.length_c   1.000
_cell.angle_alpha   90.00
_cell.angle_beta   90.00
_cell.angle_gamma   90.00
#
_symmetry.space_group_name_H-M   'P 1'
#
loop_
_entity.id
_entity.type
_entity.pdbx_description
1 polymer ?
#
loop_
_entity_poly.entity_id
_entity_poly.type
_entity_poly.pdbx_seq_one_letter_code
_entity_poly.pdbx_strand_id
1 'polypeptide(L)'
;MSRLIRVTDLGYGGTRHILEADNLAAFVKDVSTALGEADTLHIDVDGLTHEEIITAVRQIPPAEMTRIRIVISPEHLGEPLLEPLGANGIAVRDGRFTLGIGESDPAVKERFRILAHNLRLKNKTYEMEIIESLLTDAGAENRKYRELKSRYDNLKAASGVKHDEDLARRYLDVMDKYKQALDRLDHLRKSKLGRLQMAYWNRKGKH
;
A
#
# COMPACT_ATOMS: atom_id res chain seq x y z
N MET A 1 -8.68 -16.81 -21.79
CA MET A 1 -8.78 -16.79 -20.31
C MET A 1 -9.66 -15.62 -19.97
N SER A 2 -10.70 -15.87 -19.19
CA SER A 2 -11.63 -14.84 -18.73
C SER A 2 -10.97 -13.92 -17.72
N ARG A 3 -11.18 -12.61 -17.82
CA ARG A 3 -10.68 -11.65 -16.81
C ARG A 3 -11.81 -10.78 -16.30
N LEU A 4 -11.95 -10.77 -14.97
CA LEU A 4 -13.05 -10.14 -14.26
C LEU A 4 -12.68 -8.68 -13.96
N ILE A 5 -13.41 -7.73 -14.56
CA ILE A 5 -13.31 -6.30 -14.26
C ILE A 5 -14.39 -5.96 -13.24
N ARG A 6 -14.01 -5.30 -12.15
CA ARG A 6 -14.96 -4.90 -11.11
C ARG A 6 -15.52 -3.52 -11.41
N VAL A 7 -16.84 -3.40 -11.40
CA VAL A 7 -17.56 -2.14 -11.56
C VAL A 7 -18.43 -1.89 -10.35
N THR A 8 -18.46 -0.65 -9.85
CA THR A 8 -19.24 -0.28 -8.66
C THR A 8 -20.00 1.03 -8.89
N ASP A 9 -21.28 1.06 -8.51
CA ASP A 9 -22.03 2.30 -8.33
C ASP A 9 -21.90 2.78 -6.87
N LEU A 10 -21.54 4.04 -6.67
CA LEU A 10 -21.39 4.67 -5.36
C LEU A 10 -22.61 5.53 -4.97
N GLY A 11 -23.58 5.73 -5.86
CA GLY A 11 -24.75 6.58 -5.63
C GLY A 11 -25.84 5.93 -4.77
N TYR A 12 -26.06 4.61 -4.90
CA TYR A 12 -27.19 3.92 -4.26
C TYR A 12 -26.83 2.51 -3.74
N GLY A 13 -26.01 2.43 -2.69
CA GLY A 13 -25.86 1.17 -1.95
C GLY A 13 -24.96 0.10 -2.58
N GLY A 14 -24.09 0.46 -3.52
CA GLY A 14 -22.93 -0.37 -3.87
C GLY A 14 -23.24 -1.59 -4.72
N THR A 15 -24.05 -1.47 -5.77
CA THR A 15 -24.22 -2.56 -6.74
C THR A 15 -22.88 -2.85 -7.41
N ARG A 16 -22.42 -4.10 -7.31
CA ARG A 16 -21.16 -4.56 -7.90
C ARG A 16 -21.49 -5.37 -9.14
N HIS A 17 -20.97 -4.93 -10.28
CA HIS A 17 -21.01 -5.70 -11.52
C HIS A 17 -19.61 -6.28 -11.75
N ILE A 18 -19.56 -7.53 -12.20
CA ILE A 18 -18.33 -8.16 -12.65
C ILE A 18 -18.47 -8.27 -14.17
N LEU A 19 -17.65 -7.52 -14.91
CA LEU A 19 -17.62 -7.62 -16.36
C LEU A 19 -16.63 -8.71 -16.74
N GLU A 20 -17.04 -9.61 -17.62
CA GLU A 20 -16.14 -10.59 -18.24
C GLU A 20 -15.51 -9.95 -19.48
N ALA A 21 -14.24 -9.54 -19.36
CA ALA A 21 -13.48 -8.94 -20.47
C ALA A 21 -12.93 -10.01 -21.44
N ASP A 22 -13.74 -11.02 -21.72
CA ASP A 22 -13.37 -12.21 -22.50
C ASP A 22 -13.38 -11.89 -24.00
N ASN A 23 -14.21 -10.93 -24.39
CA ASN A 23 -14.22 -10.33 -25.72
C ASN A 23 -14.79 -8.90 -25.70
N LEU A 24 -14.45 -8.15 -26.75
CA LEU A 24 -14.83 -6.76 -27.00
C LEU A 24 -16.33 -6.46 -26.82
N ALA A 25 -17.16 -7.33 -27.39
CA ALA A 25 -18.59 -7.10 -27.51
C ALA A 25 -19.31 -7.33 -26.17
N ALA A 26 -18.84 -8.30 -25.38
CA ALA A 26 -19.34 -8.56 -24.03
C ALA A 26 -19.04 -7.37 -23.12
N PHE A 27 -17.82 -6.84 -23.15
CA PHE A 27 -17.44 -5.69 -22.32
C PHE A 27 -18.33 -4.46 -22.56
N VAL A 28 -18.54 -4.07 -23.83
CA VAL A 28 -19.38 -2.90 -24.16
C VAL A 28 -20.83 -3.13 -23.74
N LYS A 29 -21.37 -4.33 -24.02
CA LYS A 29 -22.73 -4.69 -23.63
C LYS A 29 -22.92 -4.62 -22.12
N ASP A 30 -21.97 -5.14 -21.35
CA ASP A 30 -22.06 -5.17 -19.90
C ASP A 30 -21.92 -3.75 -19.30
N VAL A 31 -21.05 -2.90 -19.87
CA VAL A 31 -20.94 -1.47 -19.50
C VAL A 31 -22.25 -0.74 -19.77
N SER A 32 -22.85 -0.90 -20.97
CA SER A 32 -24.13 -0.27 -21.29
C SER A 32 -25.27 -0.79 -20.42
N THR A 33 -25.26 -2.08 -20.07
CA THR A 33 -26.24 -2.67 -19.14
C THR A 33 -26.10 -2.03 -17.75
N ALA A 34 -24.88 -1.93 -17.23
CA ALA A 34 -24.61 -1.30 -15.95
C ALA A 34 -24.94 0.21 -15.94
N LEU A 35 -24.73 0.93 -17.05
CA LEU A 35 -25.14 2.33 -17.21
C LEU A 35 -26.67 2.50 -17.33
N GLY A 36 -27.40 1.46 -17.73
CA GLY A 36 -28.86 1.46 -17.69
C GLY A 36 -29.40 1.47 -16.26
N GLU A 37 -28.64 0.91 -15.32
CA GLU A 37 -29.03 0.76 -13.90
C GLU A 37 -28.43 1.85 -13.00
N ALA A 38 -27.26 2.39 -13.35
CA ALA A 38 -26.50 3.32 -12.51
C ALA A 38 -26.18 4.64 -13.22
N ASP A 39 -26.27 5.76 -12.50
CA ASP A 39 -26.05 7.10 -13.06
C ASP A 39 -24.56 7.37 -13.37
N THR A 40 -23.66 6.80 -12.56
CA THR A 40 -22.19 6.86 -12.76
C THR A 40 -21.55 5.51 -12.44
N LEU A 41 -20.65 5.04 -13.31
CA LEU A 41 -19.91 3.79 -13.10
C LEU A 41 -18.45 4.05 -12.73
N HIS A 42 -17.96 3.36 -11.71
CA HIS A 42 -16.54 3.30 -11.39
C HIS A 42 -15.99 1.94 -11.85
N ILE A 43 -15.04 1.96 -12.79
CA ILE A 43 -14.43 0.77 -13.39
C ILE A 43 -13.03 0.62 -12.82
N ASP A 44 -12.80 -0.46 -12.07
CA ASP A 44 -11.49 -0.83 -11.53
C ASP A 44 -10.68 -1.58 -12.60
N VAL A 45 -9.53 -1.00 -12.99
CA VAL A 45 -8.72 -1.51 -14.10
C VAL A 45 -7.36 -2.05 -13.67
N ASP A 46 -7.11 -2.25 -12.37
CA ASP A 46 -5.81 -2.72 -11.87
C ASP A 46 -5.42 -4.11 -12.37
N GLY A 47 -6.40 -4.91 -12.84
CA GLY A 47 -6.16 -6.22 -13.46
C GLY A 47 -5.81 -6.17 -14.95
N LEU A 48 -5.71 -4.99 -15.56
CA LEU A 48 -5.48 -4.78 -16.99
C LEU A 48 -4.11 -4.14 -17.27
N THR A 49 -3.52 -4.49 -18.41
CA THR A 49 -2.33 -3.82 -18.96
C THR A 49 -2.68 -2.45 -19.55
N HIS A 50 -1.70 -1.57 -19.71
CA HIS A 50 -1.92 -0.23 -20.29
C HIS A 50 -2.61 -0.28 -21.67
N GLU A 51 -2.22 -1.21 -22.54
CA GLU A 51 -2.83 -1.39 -23.86
C GLU A 51 -4.29 -1.85 -23.76
N GLU A 52 -4.60 -2.76 -22.84
CA GLU A 52 -5.95 -3.24 -22.58
C GLU A 52 -6.85 -2.13 -22.03
N ILE A 53 -6.34 -1.29 -21.12
CA ILE A 53 -7.09 -0.15 -20.57
C ILE A 53 -7.45 0.84 -21.68
N ILE A 54 -6.47 1.21 -22.53
CA ILE A 54 -6.69 2.12 -23.66
C ILE A 54 -7.72 1.53 -24.62
N THR A 55 -7.61 0.23 -24.91
CA THR A 55 -8.51 -0.50 -25.81
C THR A 55 -9.94 -0.51 -25.27
N ALA A 56 -10.11 -0.81 -23.97
CA ALA A 56 -11.40 -0.80 -23.30
C ALA A 56 -12.06 0.59 -23.30
N VAL A 57 -11.28 1.65 -23.03
CA VAL A 57 -11.78 3.03 -23.03
C VAL A 57 -12.28 3.46 -24.42
N ARG A 58 -11.55 3.13 -25.47
CA ARG A 58 -11.92 3.50 -26.85
C ARG A 58 -13.22 2.89 -27.34
N GLN A 59 -13.70 1.84 -26.68
CA GLN A 59 -14.93 1.14 -27.05
C GLN A 59 -16.17 1.68 -26.35
N ILE A 60 -15.97 2.50 -25.32
CA ILE A 60 -17.07 3.18 -24.66
C ILE A 60 -17.62 4.24 -25.63
N PRO A 61 -18.93 4.27 -25.89
CA PRO A 61 -19.54 5.32 -26.70
C PRO A 61 -19.24 6.71 -26.11
N PRO A 62 -18.90 7.73 -26.93
CA PRO A 62 -18.57 9.07 -26.41
C PRO A 62 -19.68 9.70 -25.54
N ALA A 63 -20.95 9.39 -25.83
CA ALA A 63 -22.10 9.85 -25.05
C ALA A 63 -22.12 9.29 -23.61
N GLU A 64 -21.52 8.12 -23.39
CA GLU A 64 -21.49 7.41 -22.10
C GLU A 64 -20.23 7.74 -21.28
N MET A 65 -19.15 8.23 -21.91
CA MET A 65 -17.86 8.50 -21.27
C MET A 65 -17.94 9.43 -20.06
N THR A 66 -18.82 10.43 -20.10
CA THR A 66 -18.98 11.42 -19.01
C THR A 66 -19.47 10.79 -17.70
N ARG A 67 -20.17 9.66 -17.80
CA ARG A 67 -20.74 8.86 -16.69
C ARG A 67 -19.78 7.77 -16.19
N ILE A 68 -18.60 7.64 -16.79
CA ILE A 68 -17.61 6.63 -16.41
C ILE A 68 -16.45 7.26 -15.67
N ARG A 69 -15.99 6.57 -14.62
CA ARG A 69 -14.81 6.89 -13.84
C ARG A 69 -13.88 5.69 -13.82
N ILE A 70 -12.66 5.86 -14.31
CA ILE A 70 -11.64 4.81 -14.20
C ILE A 70 -10.94 4.92 -12.87
N VAL A 71 -10.90 3.81 -12.15
CA VAL A 71 -10.19 3.67 -10.88
C VAL A 71 -8.93 2.86 -11.12
N ILE A 72 -7.78 3.45 -10.80
CA ILE A 72 -6.47 2.85 -11.05
C ILE A 72 -5.54 3.12 -9.86
N SER A 73 -4.78 2.12 -9.46
CA SER A 73 -3.83 2.23 -8.37
C SER A 73 -2.61 3.06 -8.76
N PRO A 74 -1.97 3.74 -7.79
CA PRO A 74 -0.85 4.66 -8.04
C PRO A 74 0.33 4.04 -8.78
N GLU A 75 0.61 2.76 -8.51
CA GLU A 75 1.66 1.97 -9.15
C GLU A 75 1.40 1.67 -10.63
N HIS A 76 0.14 1.71 -11.07
CA HIS A 76 -0.27 1.38 -12.43
C HIS A 76 -0.53 2.62 -13.29
N LEU A 77 -0.71 3.80 -12.69
CA LEU A 77 -0.94 5.04 -13.44
C LEU A 77 0.35 5.83 -13.67
N GLY A 78 0.76 5.97 -14.94
CA GLY A 78 1.80 6.88 -15.37
C GLY A 78 1.25 8.08 -16.14
N GLU A 79 1.99 9.20 -16.14
CA GLU A 79 1.64 10.39 -16.95
C GLU A 79 1.40 10.08 -18.44
N PRO A 80 2.16 9.18 -19.11
CA PRO A 80 1.92 8.82 -20.51
C PRO A 80 0.56 8.17 -20.78
N LEU A 81 -0.11 7.64 -19.76
CA LEU A 81 -1.40 6.97 -19.89
C LEU A 81 -2.57 7.97 -19.90
N LEU A 82 -2.39 9.19 -19.40
CA LEU A 82 -3.48 10.17 -19.24
C LEU A 82 -4.05 10.66 -20.59
N GLU A 83 -3.18 10.88 -21.57
CA GLU A 83 -3.56 11.41 -22.88
C GLU A 83 -4.24 10.36 -23.78
N PRO A 84 -3.71 9.13 -23.91
CA PRO A 84 -4.41 8.05 -24.63
C PRO A 84 -5.78 7.69 -24.04
N LEU A 85 -5.97 7.90 -22.73
CA LEU A 85 -7.26 7.68 -22.07
C LEU A 85 -8.25 8.84 -22.22
N GLY A 86 -7.84 9.98 -22.77
CA GLY A 86 -8.70 11.16 -22.84
C GLY A 86 -9.08 11.66 -21.44
N ALA A 87 -8.13 11.71 -20.50
CA ALA A 87 -8.44 12.11 -19.14
C ALA A 87 -8.85 13.59 -19.08
N ASN A 88 -10.06 13.87 -18.62
CA ASN A 88 -10.63 15.22 -18.49
C ASN A 88 -10.72 15.70 -17.03
N GLY A 89 -10.43 14.80 -16.09
CA GLY A 89 -10.43 15.07 -14.67
C GLY A 89 -9.67 13.99 -13.92
N ILE A 90 -9.02 14.37 -12.84
CA ILE A 90 -8.32 13.43 -11.97
C ILE A 90 -8.53 13.80 -10.51
N ALA A 91 -8.78 12.80 -9.68
CA ALA A 91 -8.88 12.91 -8.24
C ALA A 91 -8.23 11.70 -7.57
N VAL A 92 -8.03 11.78 -6.26
CA VAL A 92 -7.64 10.64 -5.43
C VAL A 92 -8.78 10.31 -4.48
N ARG A 93 -9.20 9.06 -4.46
CA ARG A 93 -10.18 8.51 -3.52
C ARG A 93 -9.68 7.17 -3.00
N ASP A 94 -9.73 6.98 -1.68
CA ASP A 94 -9.27 5.74 -1.02
C ASP A 94 -7.87 5.29 -1.43
N GLY A 95 -6.95 6.25 -1.61
CA GLY A 95 -5.56 5.99 -2.00
C GLY A 95 -5.34 5.63 -3.46
N ARG A 96 -6.41 5.62 -4.29
CA ARG A 96 -6.36 5.32 -5.72
C ARG A 96 -6.72 6.53 -6.56
N PHE A 97 -6.25 6.56 -7.81
CA PHE A 97 -6.63 7.59 -8.75
C PHE A 97 -8.01 7.29 -9.33
N THR A 98 -8.82 8.33 -9.46
CA THR A 98 -10.11 8.29 -10.15
C THR A 98 -10.06 9.28 -11.31
N LEU A 99 -10.19 8.77 -12.53
CA LEU A 99 -10.08 9.51 -13.77
C LEU A 99 -11.48 9.71 -14.38
N GLY A 100 -11.82 10.94 -14.71
CA GLY A 100 -12.89 11.23 -15.66
C GLY A 100 -12.37 11.06 -17.09
N ILE A 101 -13.22 10.53 -17.97
CA ILE A 101 -12.86 10.24 -19.37
C ILE A 101 -13.72 11.09 -20.30
N GLY A 102 -13.11 11.60 -21.37
CA GLY A 102 -13.76 12.41 -22.39
C GLY A 102 -12.77 13.30 -23.15
N GLU A 103 -13.13 14.56 -23.39
CA GLU A 103 -12.23 15.54 -23.99
C GLU A 103 -11.05 15.82 -23.07
N SER A 104 -9.84 15.52 -23.55
CA SER A 104 -8.60 15.67 -22.77
C SER A 104 -8.43 17.10 -22.27
N ASP A 105 -8.27 17.26 -20.95
CA ASP A 105 -7.97 18.55 -20.32
C ASP A 105 -6.46 18.66 -20.09
N PRO A 106 -5.77 19.65 -20.69
CA PRO A 106 -4.32 19.82 -20.53
C PRO A 106 -3.90 20.06 -19.07
N ALA A 107 -4.79 20.56 -18.20
CA ALA A 107 -4.51 20.76 -16.78
C ALA A 107 -4.41 19.44 -15.98
N VAL A 108 -4.90 18.31 -16.52
CA VAL A 108 -4.92 17.02 -15.82
C VAL A 108 -3.51 16.49 -15.57
N LYS A 109 -2.56 16.71 -16.49
CA LYS A 109 -1.16 16.29 -16.32
C LYS A 109 -0.53 16.95 -15.09
N GLU A 110 -0.75 18.24 -14.90
CA GLU A 110 -0.22 18.97 -13.76
C GLU A 110 -0.89 18.55 -12.45
N ARG A 111 -2.22 18.37 -12.45
CA ARG A 111 -2.95 17.83 -11.29
C ARG A 111 -2.45 16.44 -10.92
N PHE A 112 -2.19 15.57 -11.90
CA PHE A 112 -1.63 14.24 -11.66
C PHE A 112 -0.28 14.33 -10.95
N ARG A 113 0.65 15.18 -11.40
CA ARG A 113 1.96 15.34 -10.76
C ARG A 113 1.84 15.75 -9.30
N ILE A 114 0.98 16.72 -9.00
CA ILE A 114 0.73 17.20 -7.64
C ILE A 114 0.13 16.08 -6.78
N LEU A 115 -0.91 15.40 -7.28
CA LEU A 115 -1.58 14.33 -6.54
C LEU A 115 -0.66 13.14 -6.31
N ALA A 116 0.11 12.71 -7.31
CA ALA A 116 1.09 11.64 -7.20
C ALA A 116 2.20 11.98 -6.20
N HIS A 117 2.66 13.24 -6.20
CA HIS A 117 3.63 13.71 -5.21
C HIS A 117 3.05 13.65 -3.79
N ASN A 118 1.84 14.20 -3.59
CA ASN A 118 1.18 14.22 -2.29
C ASN A 118 0.89 12.81 -1.76
N LEU A 119 0.46 11.90 -2.64
CA LEU A 119 0.20 10.52 -2.27
C LEU A 119 1.49 9.80 -1.83
N ARG A 120 2.59 10.06 -2.55
CA ARG A 120 3.91 9.54 -2.19
C ARG A 120 4.41 10.09 -0.86
N LEU A 121 4.19 11.39 -0.59
CA LEU A 121 4.51 11.98 0.71
C LEU A 121 3.69 11.36 1.83
N LYS A 122 2.38 11.20 1.63
CA LYS A 122 1.47 10.58 2.60
C LYS A 122 1.90 9.15 2.95
N ASN A 123 2.25 8.34 1.95
CA ASN A 123 2.74 6.97 2.16
C ASN A 123 4.06 6.96 2.95
N LYS A 124 5.00 7.86 2.62
CA LYS A 124 6.26 7.99 3.38
C LYS A 124 6.02 8.40 4.84
N THR A 125 5.06 9.29 5.10
CA THR A 125 4.71 9.68 6.47
C THR A 125 4.15 8.49 7.23
N TYR A 126 3.22 7.72 6.65
CA TYR A 126 2.70 6.51 7.30
C TYR A 126 3.78 5.46 7.53
N GLU A 127 4.67 5.23 6.56
CA GLU A 127 5.82 4.34 6.74
C GLU A 127 6.67 4.79 7.93
N MET A 128 6.92 6.10 8.06
CA MET A 128 7.69 6.67 9.17
C MET A 128 6.98 6.49 10.53
N GLU A 129 5.68 6.74 10.60
CA GLU A 129 4.88 6.53 11.83
C GLU A 129 4.90 5.06 12.27
N ILE A 130 4.73 4.13 11.32
CA ILE A 130 4.83 2.68 11.60
C ILE A 130 6.23 2.34 12.12
N ILE A 131 7.27 2.88 11.49
CA ILE A 131 8.65 2.66 11.91
C ILE A 131 8.92 3.23 13.32
N GLU A 132 8.40 4.42 13.64
CA GLU A 132 8.53 5.03 14.96
C GLU A 132 7.85 4.19 16.06
N SER A 133 6.66 3.66 15.76
CA SER A 133 5.97 2.71 16.64
C SER A 133 6.84 1.47 16.89
N LEU A 134 7.35 0.84 15.83
CA LEU A 134 8.17 -0.37 15.94
C LEU A 134 9.48 -0.13 16.71
N LEU A 135 10.12 1.04 16.54
CA LEU A 135 11.32 1.41 17.30
C LEU A 135 11.03 1.65 18.78
N THR A 136 9.88 2.24 19.09
CA THR A 136 9.44 2.46 20.47
C THR A 136 9.23 1.13 21.18
N ASP A 137 8.59 0.17 20.50
CA ASP A 137 8.39 -1.19 20.99
C ASP A 137 9.71 -1.93 21.19
N ALA A 138 10.64 -1.86 20.23
CA ALA A 138 11.98 -2.43 20.35
C ALA A 138 12.78 -1.82 21.53
N GLY A 139 12.62 -0.52 21.78
CA GLY A 139 13.20 0.17 22.93
C GLY A 139 12.62 -0.31 24.27
N ALA A 140 11.34 -0.65 24.31
CA ALA A 140 10.69 -1.23 25.48
C ALA A 140 11.16 -2.68 25.73
N GLU A 141 11.28 -3.49 24.68
CA GLU A 141 11.79 -4.86 24.78
C GLU A 141 13.26 -4.91 25.24
N ASN A 142 14.11 -4.02 24.73
CA ASN A 142 15.51 -3.92 25.16
C ASN A 142 15.68 -3.49 26.63
N ARG A 143 14.71 -2.75 27.19
CA ARG A 143 14.69 -2.44 28.63
C ARG A 143 14.34 -3.67 29.44
N LYS A 144 13.29 -4.40 29.05
CA LYS A 144 12.90 -5.67 29.68
C LYS A 144 14.03 -6.70 29.66
N TYR A 145 14.73 -6.83 28.54
CA TYR A 145 15.88 -7.72 28.43
C TYR A 145 17.02 -7.36 29.41
N ARG A 146 17.35 -6.06 29.53
CA ARG A 146 18.38 -5.59 30.47
C ARG A 146 17.99 -5.83 31.92
N GLU A 147 16.74 -5.57 32.28
CA GLU A 147 16.22 -5.87 33.62
C GLU A 147 16.29 -7.37 33.92
N LEU A 148 15.86 -8.22 32.99
CA LEU A 148 15.87 -9.67 33.16
C LEU A 148 17.29 -10.22 33.27
N LYS A 149 18.22 -9.70 32.46
CA LYS A 149 19.64 -10.03 32.54
C LYS A 149 20.25 -9.62 33.87
N SER A 150 19.96 -8.41 34.35
CA SER A 150 20.42 -7.95 35.67
C SER A 150 19.86 -8.82 36.80
N ARG A 151 18.58 -9.22 36.74
CA ARG A 151 18.00 -10.17 37.71
C ARG A 151 18.67 -11.54 37.66
N TYR A 152 18.96 -12.05 36.46
CA TYR A 152 19.69 -13.30 36.27
C TYR A 152 21.11 -13.23 36.85
N ASP A 153 21.85 -12.18 36.55
CA ASP A 153 23.22 -11.98 37.05
C ASP A 153 23.22 -11.84 38.58
N ASN A 154 22.23 -11.15 39.17
CA ASN A 154 22.05 -11.05 40.61
C ASN A 154 21.67 -12.40 41.26
N LEU A 155 20.80 -13.19 40.62
CA LEU A 155 20.44 -14.53 41.08
C LEU A 155 21.62 -15.50 41.02
N LYS A 156 22.40 -15.46 39.94
CA LYS A 156 23.62 -16.25 39.77
C LYS A 156 24.68 -15.88 40.81
N ALA A 157 24.81 -14.59 41.14
CA ALA A 157 25.70 -14.12 42.19
C ALA A 157 25.20 -14.52 43.59
N ALA A 158 23.88 -14.61 43.78
CA ALA A 158 23.25 -15.05 45.03
C ALA A 158 23.23 -16.59 45.19
N SER A 159 23.34 -17.36 44.10
CA SER A 159 23.28 -18.83 44.13
C SER A 159 24.64 -19.44 44.48
N GLY A 160 25.02 -19.32 45.76
CA GLY A 160 26.04 -20.16 46.38
C GLY A 160 25.50 -21.51 46.88
N VAL A 161 24.21 -21.80 46.76
CA VAL A 161 23.58 -23.00 47.33
C VAL A 161 22.51 -23.56 46.38
N LYS A 162 22.51 -24.90 46.25
CA LYS A 162 21.75 -25.80 45.37
C LYS A 162 20.26 -25.44 45.14
N HIS A 163 19.79 -25.69 43.90
CA HIS A 163 18.47 -25.46 43.22
C HIS A 163 18.42 -24.21 42.32
N ASP A 164 18.03 -24.22 41.03
CA ASP A 164 17.30 -25.17 40.16
C ASP A 164 17.85 -25.14 38.73
N GLU A 165 18.29 -26.29 38.19
CA GLU A 165 18.70 -26.43 36.79
C GLU A 165 17.56 -26.10 35.80
N ASP A 166 16.31 -26.33 36.20
CA ASP A 166 15.13 -26.00 35.39
C ASP A 166 14.86 -24.51 35.28
N LEU A 167 15.17 -23.73 36.32
CA LEU A 167 15.08 -22.27 36.27
C LEU A 167 16.16 -21.72 35.33
N ALA A 168 17.38 -22.24 35.42
CA ALA A 168 18.48 -21.88 34.53
C ALA A 168 18.17 -22.20 33.05
N ARG A 169 17.54 -23.35 32.77
CA ARG A 169 17.09 -23.72 31.41
C ARG A 169 16.00 -22.79 30.87
N ARG A 170 15.01 -22.40 31.68
CA ARG A 170 13.98 -21.45 31.26
C ARG A 170 14.57 -20.07 30.97
N TYR A 171 15.56 -19.63 31.75
CA TYR A 171 16.28 -18.38 31.47
C TYR A 171 17.10 -18.45 30.18
N LEU A 172 17.76 -19.58 29.90
CA LEU A 172 18.49 -19.79 28.64
C LEU A 172 17.56 -19.77 27.43
N ASP A 173 16.40 -20.42 27.51
CA ASP A 173 15.43 -20.45 26.41
C ASP A 173 14.83 -19.06 26.11
N VAL A 174 14.58 -18.27 27.16
CA VAL A 174 14.16 -16.86 27.02
C VAL A 174 15.29 -16.02 26.43
N MET A 175 16.53 -16.20 26.87
CA MET A 175 17.71 -15.54 26.31
C MET A 175 17.90 -15.83 24.82
N ASP A 176 17.72 -17.08 24.38
CA ASP A 176 17.84 -17.45 22.98
C ASP A 176 16.73 -16.83 22.12
N LYS A 177 15.49 -16.75 22.64
CA LYS A 177 14.40 -16.03 21.97
C LYS A 177 14.71 -14.54 21.80
N TYR A 178 15.28 -13.91 22.80
CA TYR A 178 15.75 -12.52 22.70
C TYR A 178 16.91 -12.36 21.72
N LYS A 179 17.84 -13.32 21.68
CA LYS A 179 18.95 -13.33 20.73
C LYS A 179 18.46 -13.44 19.29
N GLN A 180 17.48 -14.30 19.03
CA GLN A 180 16.82 -14.41 17.72
C GLN A 180 16.08 -13.12 17.34
N ALA A 181 15.42 -12.45 18.29
CA ALA A 181 14.79 -11.15 18.05
C ALA A 181 15.82 -10.06 17.70
N LEU A 182 16.97 -10.05 18.38
CA LEU A 182 18.09 -9.16 18.07
C LEU A 182 18.69 -9.43 16.69
N ASP A 183 18.85 -10.70 16.30
CA ASP A 183 19.33 -11.05 14.96
C ASP A 183 18.36 -10.61 13.85
N ARG A 184 17.05 -10.70 14.10
CA ARG A 184 16.02 -10.16 13.19
C ARG A 184 16.10 -8.64 13.09
N LEU A 185 16.34 -7.94 14.21
CA LEU A 185 16.57 -6.49 14.22
C LEU A 185 17.85 -6.10 13.47
N ASP A 186 18.93 -6.88 13.59
CA ASP A 186 20.16 -6.62 12.84
C ASP A 186 19.99 -6.87 11.33
N HIS A 187 19.17 -7.85 10.95
CA HIS A 187 18.74 -8.03 9.55
C HIS A 187 17.93 -6.83 9.05
N LEU A 188 17.01 -6.30 9.86
CA LEU A 188 16.26 -5.08 9.54
C LEU A 188 17.18 -3.86 9.40
N ARG A 189 18.20 -3.74 10.26
CA ARG A 189 19.22 -2.68 10.17
C ARG A 189 20.06 -2.79 8.89
N LYS A 190 20.40 -3.99 8.45
CA LYS A 190 21.17 -4.26 7.21
C LYS A 190 20.33 -4.15 5.93
N SER A 191 19.00 -4.15 6.06
CA SER A 191 18.08 -3.94 4.93
C SER A 191 18.29 -2.58 4.26
N LYS A 192 17.80 -2.42 3.03
CA LYS A 192 17.90 -1.18 2.24
C LYS A 192 17.30 0.02 3.00
N LEU A 193 16.21 -0.24 3.74
CA LEU A 193 15.52 0.74 4.59
C LEU A 193 16.35 1.09 5.84
N GLY A 194 16.91 0.10 6.54
CA GLY A 194 17.76 0.31 7.71
C GLY A 194 19.05 1.09 7.41
N ARG A 195 19.64 0.89 6.23
CA ARG A 195 20.79 1.66 5.76
C ARG A 195 20.45 3.14 5.49
N LEU A 196 19.28 3.40 4.90
CA LEU A 196 18.78 4.77 4.69
C LEU A 196 18.55 5.50 6.02
N GLN A 197 18.05 4.79 7.04
CA GLN A 197 17.82 5.34 8.38
C GLN A 197 19.12 5.69 9.12
N MET A 198 20.13 4.83 9.06
CA MET A 198 21.47 5.12 9.61
C MET A 198 22.13 6.32 8.90
N ALA A 199 21.94 6.45 7.58
CA ALA A 199 22.46 7.58 6.82
C ALA A 199 21.75 8.89 7.18
N TYR A 200 20.43 8.86 7.41
CA TYR A 200 19.65 10.00 7.87
C TYR A 200 20.06 10.44 9.28
N TRP A 201 20.23 9.49 10.22
CA TRP A 201 20.66 9.80 11.59
C TRP A 201 22.09 10.35 11.67
N ASN A 202 23.01 9.78 10.88
CA ASN A 202 24.39 10.28 10.79
C ASN A 202 24.48 11.68 10.17
N ARG A 203 23.52 12.07 9.32
CA ARG A 203 23.40 13.45 8.82
C ARG A 203 22.82 14.38 9.88
N LYS A 204 21.81 13.94 10.64
CA LYS A 204 21.17 14.76 11.68
C LYS A 204 22.07 14.99 12.90
N GLY A 205 22.95 14.05 13.25
CA GLY A 205 23.90 14.17 14.37
C GLY A 205 25.19 14.93 14.07
N LYS A 206 25.37 15.46 12.86
CA LYS A 206 26.51 16.32 12.46
C LYS A 206 26.18 17.82 12.47
N HIS A 207 24.98 18.19 12.95
CA HIS A 207 24.56 19.56 13.19
C HIS A 207 24.36 19.79 14.67
#